data_AF-A0A1Q9N349-F1
#
_entry.id   AF-A0A1Q9N349-F1
#
_cell.length_a   1.000
_cell.length_b   1.000
_cell.length_c   1.000
_cell.angle_alpha   90.00
_cell.angle_beta   90.00
_cell.angle_gamma   90.00
#
_symmetry.space_group_name_H-M   'P 1'
#
loop_
_entity.id
_entity.type
_entity.pdbx_description
1 polymer ?
#
loop_
_entity_poly.entity_id
_entity_poly.type
_entity_poly.pdbx_seq_one_letter_code
_entity_poly.pdbx_strand_id
1 'polypeptide(L)'
;MSTLTDLIYSCLSSIRVHSLHTINEAELEEELIRSLKQIQTNEKFKVHQQAKTQRERLLIPDIVINDYQIVIELKFLDKTVNDIYRVYYQAIKYSKIANEAVIFFIYDPKFIFTSEDQVDVETITKVKVILKH
;
A
#
# COMPACT_ATOMS: atom_id res chain seq x y z
N MET A 1 -4.55 8.02 22.19
CA MET A 1 -3.37 8.46 21.41
C MET A 1 -3.46 7.79 20.05
N SER A 2 -3.32 8.53 18.95
CA SER A 2 -3.23 7.95 17.60
C SER A 2 -1.90 7.22 17.47
N THR A 3 -1.89 5.98 16.97
CA THR A 3 -0.62 5.30 16.64
C THR A 3 -0.04 5.88 15.34
N LEU A 4 1.25 5.63 15.08
CA LEU A 4 1.87 5.98 13.80
C LEU A 4 1.14 5.30 12.63
N THR A 5 0.72 4.05 12.81
CA THR A 5 -0.10 3.32 11.84
C THR A 5 -1.40 4.05 11.53
N ASP A 6 -2.12 4.56 12.54
CA ASP A 6 -3.38 5.25 12.32
C ASP A 6 -3.19 6.59 11.60
N LEU A 7 -2.09 7.30 11.89
CA LEU A 7 -1.71 8.51 11.17
C LEU A 7 -1.43 8.22 9.70
N ILE A 8 -0.58 7.23 9.41
CA ILE A 8 -0.22 6.82 8.04
C ILE A 8 -1.47 6.36 7.29
N TYR A 9 -2.27 5.48 7.90
CA TYR A 9 -3.51 4.99 7.30
C TYR A 9 -4.50 6.13 7.00
N SER A 10 -4.67 7.09 7.91
CA SER A 10 -5.55 8.25 7.72
C SER A 10 -5.04 9.16 6.60
N CYS A 11 -3.73 9.42 6.56
CA CYS A 11 -3.08 10.20 5.50
C CYS A 11 -3.34 9.57 4.12
N LEU A 12 -3.02 8.28 3.98
CA LEU A 12 -3.21 7.56 2.72
C LEU A 12 -4.69 7.46 2.32
N SER A 13 -5.58 7.22 3.28
CA SER A 13 -7.02 7.16 3.03
C SER A 13 -7.59 8.50 2.54
N SER A 14 -6.94 9.62 2.85
CA SER A 14 -7.35 10.96 2.41
C SER A 14 -6.98 11.29 0.97
N ILE A 15 -6.06 10.52 0.35
CA ILE A 15 -5.65 10.71 -1.04
C ILE A 15 -6.88 10.58 -1.94
N ARG A 16 -7.13 11.62 -2.74
CA ARG A 16 -8.20 11.64 -3.74
C ARG A 16 -7.60 11.27 -5.09
N VAL A 17 -8.04 10.13 -5.62
CA VAL A 17 -7.74 9.76 -7.00
C VAL A 17 -8.89 10.30 -7.85
N HIS A 18 -8.65 11.36 -8.61
CA HIS A 18 -9.71 12.00 -9.40
C HIS A 18 -10.01 11.16 -10.65
N SER A 19 -11.24 10.63 -10.73
CA SER A 19 -11.73 9.79 -11.84
C SER A 19 -11.74 10.46 -13.22
N LEU A 20 -11.53 11.78 -13.30
CA LEU A 20 -11.53 12.55 -14.56
C LEU A 20 -10.22 12.44 -15.35
N HIS A 21 -9.14 11.92 -14.75
CA HIS A 21 -7.87 11.67 -15.43
C HIS A 21 -7.46 10.21 -15.24
N THR A 22 -7.06 9.55 -16.33
CA THR A 22 -6.46 8.21 -16.29
C THR A 22 -5.09 8.31 -15.62
N ILE A 23 -5.05 8.18 -14.29
CA ILE A 23 -3.80 8.11 -13.55
C ILE A 23 -3.12 6.77 -13.86
N ASN A 24 -1.80 6.80 -14.06
CA ASN A 24 -1.00 5.57 -14.18
C ASN A 24 -0.35 5.17 -12.83
N GLU A 25 0.24 3.98 -12.78
CA GLU A 25 0.86 3.44 -11.55
C GLU A 25 1.95 4.36 -10.99
N ALA A 26 2.78 4.96 -11.84
CA ALA A 26 3.89 5.81 -11.42
C ALA A 26 3.40 7.14 -10.82
N GLU A 27 2.39 7.77 -11.43
CA GLU A 27 1.78 9.00 -10.91
C GLU A 27 1.12 8.77 -9.53
N LEU A 28 0.48 7.60 -9.36
CA LEU A 28 -0.12 7.23 -8.09
C LEU A 28 0.95 6.98 -7.00
N GLU A 29 2.05 6.32 -7.35
CA GLU A 29 3.18 6.12 -6.45
C GLU A 29 3.78 7.45 -6.00
N GLU A 30 3.96 8.40 -6.92
CA GLU A 30 4.45 9.74 -6.62
C GLU A 30 3.54 10.49 -5.65
N GLU A 31 2.22 10.44 -5.85
CA GLU A 31 1.23 11.08 -4.97
C GLU A 31 1.27 10.49 -3.55
N LEU A 32 1.37 9.16 -3.47
CA LEU A 32 1.43 8.44 -2.22
C LEU A 32 2.68 8.84 -1.42
N ILE A 33 3.81 8.93 -2.10
CA ILE A 33 5.09 9.32 -1.50
C ILE A 33 5.10 10.78 -1.07
N ARG A 34 4.54 11.66 -1.90
CA ARG A 34 4.40 13.08 -1.58
C ARG A 34 3.59 13.25 -0.30
N SER A 35 2.46 12.54 -0.19
CA SER A 35 1.60 12.54 1.00
C SER A 35 2.34 12.06 2.24
N LEU A 36 3.08 10.94 2.14
CA LEU A 36 3.88 10.42 3.25
C LEU A 36 5.00 11.39 3.67
N LYS A 37 5.68 12.05 2.72
CA LYS A 37 6.73 13.03 3.03
C LYS A 37 6.21 14.29 3.72
N GLN A 38 4.98 14.71 3.42
CA GLN A 38 4.35 15.85 4.09
C GLN A 38 4.16 15.60 5.58
N ILE A 39 3.60 14.45 5.96
CA ILE A 39 3.44 14.11 7.37
C ILE A 39 4.77 13.73 8.03
N GLN A 40 5.75 13.19 7.29
CA GLN A 40 7.11 12.98 7.77
C GLN A 40 7.81 14.27 8.18
N THR A 41 7.47 15.41 7.56
CA THR A 41 8.06 16.71 7.95
C THR A 41 7.60 17.13 9.36
N ASN A 42 6.41 16.70 9.76
CA ASN A 42 5.81 17.02 11.05
C ASN A 42 6.12 15.96 12.12
N GLU A 43 6.46 14.73 11.72
CA GLU A 43 6.58 13.56 12.58
C GLU A 43 7.95 12.88 12.44
N LYS A 44 8.48 12.31 13.53
CA LYS A 44 9.80 11.67 13.53
C LYS A 44 9.78 10.23 13.00
N PHE A 45 9.56 10.05 11.70
CA PHE A 45 9.72 8.75 11.04
C PHE A 45 10.52 8.85 9.73
N LYS A 46 10.92 7.71 9.18
CA LYS A 46 11.66 7.61 7.91
C LYS A 46 10.84 6.87 6.87
N VAL A 47 10.76 7.43 5.66
CA VAL A 47 10.17 6.80 4.48
C VAL A 47 11.27 6.29 3.57
N HIS A 48 11.25 5.00 3.23
CA HIS A 48 12.17 4.37 2.29
C HIS A 48 11.41 3.76 1.12
N GLN A 49 11.55 4.34 -0.07
CA GLN A 49 11.17 3.69 -1.32
C GLN A 49 12.17 2.57 -1.62
N GLN A 50 11.66 1.41 -2.02
CA GLN A 50 12.51 0.31 -2.43
C GLN A 50 12.58 0.23 -3.95
N ALA A 51 13.79 0.32 -4.51
CA ALA A 51 13.98 0.12 -5.94
C ALA A 51 13.86 -1.37 -6.28
N LYS A 52 13.02 -1.72 -7.26
CA LYS A 52 12.92 -3.07 -7.81
C LYS A 52 14.22 -3.41 -8.54
N THR A 53 15.17 -4.09 -7.89
CA THR A 53 16.38 -4.59 -8.54
C THR A 53 16.05 -5.83 -9.36
N GLN A 54 16.32 -5.79 -10.68
CA GLN A 54 16.04 -6.89 -11.61
C GLN A 54 16.73 -8.24 -11.27
N ARG A 55 17.69 -8.26 -10.34
CA ARG A 55 18.58 -9.40 -10.12
C ARG A 55 18.11 -10.42 -9.09
N GLU A 56 17.07 -10.13 -8.31
CA GLU A 56 16.60 -11.06 -7.29
C GLU A 56 15.09 -11.28 -7.41
N ARG A 57 14.64 -12.55 -7.39
CA ARG A 57 13.21 -12.92 -7.28
C ARG A 57 12.61 -12.58 -5.91
N LEU A 58 13.20 -11.61 -5.21
CA LEU A 58 12.75 -11.19 -3.90
C LEU A 58 11.50 -10.33 -4.07
N LEU A 59 10.46 -10.67 -3.32
CA LEU A 59 9.33 -9.76 -3.14
C LEU A 59 9.77 -8.64 -2.22
N ILE A 60 9.96 -7.48 -2.82
CA ILE A 60 10.35 -6.27 -2.14
C ILE A 60 9.11 -5.37 -2.08
N PRO A 61 8.68 -4.91 -0.90
CA PRO A 61 7.56 -3.99 -0.79
C PRO A 61 7.91 -2.65 -1.42
N ASP A 62 6.94 -1.95 -1.99
CA ASP A 62 7.22 -0.67 -2.65
C ASP A 62 7.76 0.38 -1.65
N ILE A 63 7.22 0.42 -0.43
CA ILE A 63 7.59 1.41 0.59
C ILE A 63 7.72 0.77 1.98
N VAL A 64 8.72 1.23 2.73
CA VAL A 64 8.98 0.84 4.11
C VAL A 64 9.08 2.07 5.00
N ILE A 65 8.44 2.03 6.16
CA ILE A 65 8.50 3.05 7.21
C ILE A 65 9.26 2.51 8.42
N ASN A 66 10.21 3.29 8.96
CA ASN A 66 10.98 2.99 10.17
C ASN A 66 11.48 1.53 10.23
N ASP A 67 12.33 1.13 9.28
CA ASP A 67 12.97 -0.19 9.26
C ASP A 67 11.98 -1.37 9.44
N TYR A 68 10.98 -1.43 8.54
CA TYR A 68 9.89 -2.43 8.53
C TYR A 68 8.90 -2.34 9.69
N GLN A 69 8.85 -1.21 10.40
CA GLN A 69 7.74 -0.94 11.33
C GLN A 69 6.39 -1.01 10.59
N ILE A 70 6.27 -0.26 9.49
CA ILE A 70 5.12 -0.32 8.59
C ILE A 70 5.62 -0.64 7.18
N VAL A 71 4.97 -1.59 6.53
CA VAL A 71 5.19 -1.94 5.14
C VAL A 71 4.00 -1.44 4.33
N ILE A 72 4.24 -0.78 3.20
CA ILE A 72 3.19 -0.28 2.33
C ILE A 72 3.44 -0.84 0.94
N GLU A 73 2.41 -1.46 0.36
CA GLU A 73 2.42 -1.99 -1.00
C GLU A 73 1.36 -1.27 -1.82
N LEU A 74 1.76 -0.80 -3.01
CA LEU A 74 0.87 -0.18 -3.98
C LEU A 74 0.39 -1.24 -4.98
N LYS A 75 -0.91 -1.23 -5.28
CA LYS A 75 -1.50 -2.09 -6.30
C LYS A 75 -2.40 -1.32 -7.23
N PHE A 76 -2.03 -1.37 -8.51
CA PHE A 76 -2.82 -0.87 -9.62
C PHE A 76 -3.50 -2.06 -10.31
N LEU A 77 -4.81 -2.21 -10.13
CA LEU A 77 -5.58 -3.34 -10.64
C LEU A 77 -6.25 -2.96 -11.97
N ASP A 78 -5.53 -3.14 -13.07
CA ASP A 78 -5.99 -2.73 -14.41
C ASP A 78 -6.23 -3.87 -15.39
N LYS A 79 -5.82 -5.09 -15.04
CA LYS A 79 -5.71 -6.19 -16.01
C LYS A 79 -6.52 -7.43 -15.64
N THR A 80 -6.28 -8.08 -14.50
CA THR A 80 -6.77 -9.46 -14.30
C THR A 80 -7.00 -9.89 -12.85
N VAL A 81 -7.79 -10.96 -12.65
CA VAL A 81 -7.96 -11.68 -11.36
C VAL A 81 -6.63 -12.18 -10.77
N ASN A 82 -5.59 -12.40 -11.60
CA ASN A 82 -4.26 -12.76 -11.11
C ASN A 82 -3.65 -11.70 -10.18
N ASP A 83 -4.06 -10.44 -10.33
CA ASP A 83 -3.61 -9.37 -9.46
C ASP A 83 -4.17 -9.52 -8.04
N ILE A 84 -5.38 -10.07 -7.90
CA ILE A 84 -5.98 -10.39 -6.59
C ILE A 84 -5.16 -11.48 -5.89
N TYR A 85 -4.88 -12.61 -6.55
CA TYR A 85 -4.04 -13.67 -5.95
C TYR A 85 -2.65 -13.15 -5.55
N ARG A 86 -2.09 -12.22 -6.31
CA ARG A 86 -0.83 -11.57 -5.99
C ARG A 86 -0.93 -10.70 -4.73
N VAL A 87 -2.03 -9.95 -4.55
CA VAL A 87 -2.33 -9.20 -3.31
C VAL A 87 -2.31 -10.14 -2.11
N TYR A 88 -3.06 -11.24 -2.14
CA TYR A 88 -3.09 -12.22 -1.04
C TYR A 88 -1.71 -12.78 -0.72
N TYR A 89 -0.97 -13.22 -1.74
CA TYR A 89 0.35 -13.80 -1.55
C TYR A 89 1.32 -12.79 -0.92
N GLN A 90 1.29 -11.54 -1.36
CA GLN A 90 2.09 -10.46 -0.80
C GLN A 90 1.67 -10.10 0.63
N ALA A 91 0.37 -10.08 0.93
CA ALA A 91 -0.14 -9.81 2.26
C ALA A 91 0.38 -10.83 3.29
N ILE A 92 0.39 -12.12 2.93
CA ILE A 92 0.97 -13.19 3.76
C ILE A 92 2.49 -13.03 3.93
N LYS A 93 3.20 -12.61 2.89
CA LYS A 93 4.67 -12.44 2.94
C LYS A 93 5.06 -11.22 3.75
N TYR A 94 4.43 -10.10 3.51
CA TYR A 94 4.76 -8.83 4.15
C TYR A 94 4.33 -8.78 5.62
N SER A 95 3.25 -9.46 6.01
CA SER A 95 2.85 -9.57 7.43
C SER A 95 3.89 -10.28 8.30
N LYS A 96 4.76 -11.11 7.72
CA LYS A 96 5.86 -11.78 8.42
C LYS A 96 7.07 -10.90 8.68
N ILE A 97 7.25 -9.83 7.90
CA ILE A 97 8.40 -8.93 8.02
C ILE A 97 8.01 -7.59 8.67
N ALA A 98 6.74 -7.20 8.60
CA ALA A 98 6.24 -5.99 9.24
C ALA A 98 6.15 -6.15 10.76
N ASN A 99 6.72 -5.21 11.49
CA ASN A 99 6.65 -5.22 12.96
C ASN A 99 5.26 -4.80 13.44
N GLU A 100 4.65 -3.78 12.83
CA GLU A 100 3.37 -3.20 13.27
C GLU A 100 2.24 -3.40 12.27
N ALA A 101 2.41 -2.97 11.02
CA ALA A 101 1.34 -2.98 10.03
C ALA A 101 1.82 -3.22 8.59
N VAL A 102 0.93 -3.81 7.79
CA VAL A 102 1.03 -3.84 6.33
C VAL A 102 -0.17 -3.09 5.77
N ILE A 103 0.08 -2.07 4.96
CA ILE A 103 -0.99 -1.28 4.33
C ILE A 103 -0.95 -1.55 2.84
N PHE A 104 -2.02 -2.15 2.32
CA PHE A 104 -2.24 -2.24 0.88
C PHE A 104 -3.00 -1.02 0.42
N PHE A 105 -2.38 -0.21 -0.43
CA PHE A 105 -3.07 0.84 -1.16
C PHE A 105 -3.46 0.28 -2.52
N ILE A 106 -4.74 -0.02 -2.70
CA ILE A 106 -5.27 -0.64 -3.91
C ILE A 106 -6.06 0.42 -4.69
N TYR A 107 -5.61 0.71 -5.90
CA TYR A 107 -6.38 1.45 -6.88
C TYR A 107 -6.95 0.48 -7.91
N ASP A 108 -8.28 0.45 -7.98
CA ASP A 108 -9.07 -0.48 -8.77
C ASP A 108 -10.12 0.28 -9.60
N PRO A 109 -9.70 0.89 -10.72
CA PRO A 109 -10.59 1.68 -11.59
C PRO A 109 -11.63 0.82 -12.32
N LYS A 110 -11.48 -0.51 -12.29
CA LYS A 110 -12.35 -1.46 -13.01
C LYS A 110 -13.26 -2.26 -12.08
N PHE A 111 -13.24 -1.97 -10.77
CA PHE A 111 -14.07 -2.66 -9.77
C PHE A 111 -13.89 -4.19 -9.80
N ILE A 112 -12.65 -4.65 -9.95
CA ILE A 112 -12.29 -6.07 -9.99
C ILE A 112 -12.13 -6.61 -8.56
N PHE A 113 -11.65 -5.80 -7.61
CA PHE A 113 -11.41 -6.17 -6.22
C PHE A 113 -12.69 -6.00 -5.42
N THR A 114 -13.29 -7.12 -5.04
CA THR A 114 -14.59 -7.12 -4.38
C THR A 114 -14.48 -6.78 -2.89
N SER A 115 -15.61 -6.46 -2.27
CA SER A 115 -15.67 -6.29 -0.81
C SER A 115 -15.32 -7.59 -0.06
N GLU A 116 -15.62 -8.75 -0.63
CA GLU A 116 -15.24 -10.06 -0.05
C GLU A 116 -13.71 -10.24 -0.11
N ASP A 117 -13.07 -9.92 -1.25
CA ASP A 117 -11.61 -9.96 -1.38
C ASP A 117 -10.93 -9.05 -0.34
N GLN A 118 -11.49 -7.85 -0.11
CA GLN A 118 -10.98 -6.94 0.92
C GLN A 118 -11.05 -7.56 2.31
N VAL A 119 -12.22 -8.07 2.70
CA VAL A 119 -12.42 -8.69 4.03
C VAL A 119 -11.44 -9.83 4.23
N ASP A 120 -11.32 -10.71 3.24
CA ASP A 120 -10.44 -11.87 3.29
C ASP A 120 -8.95 -11.46 3.41
N VAL A 121 -8.50 -10.43 2.68
CA VAL A 121 -7.13 -9.90 2.82
C VAL A 121 -6.91 -9.29 4.21
N GLU A 122 -7.90 -8.58 4.76
CA GLU A 122 -7.83 -7.96 6.09
C GLU A 122 -7.90 -8.99 7.24
N THR A 123 -8.31 -10.24 6.98
CA THR A 123 -8.15 -11.32 7.98
C THR A 123 -6.69 -11.67 8.26
N ILE A 124 -5.78 -11.34 7.34
CA ILE A 124 -4.35 -11.57 7.51
C ILE A 124 -3.83 -10.61 8.59
N THR A 125 -3.13 -11.16 9.57
CA THR A 125 -2.65 -10.41 10.73
C THR A 125 -1.82 -9.19 10.32
N LYS A 126 -2.13 -8.02 10.92
CA LYS A 126 -1.50 -6.71 10.68
C LYS A 126 -1.82 -6.06 9.33
N VAL A 127 -2.66 -6.68 8.48
CA VAL A 127 -2.98 -6.12 7.17
C VAL A 127 -4.16 -5.14 7.28
N LYS A 128 -4.03 -3.99 6.63
CA LYS A 128 -5.11 -3.04 6.39
C LYS A 128 -5.17 -2.74 4.90
N VAL A 129 -6.37 -2.58 4.35
CA VAL A 129 -6.58 -2.22 2.95
C VAL A 129 -7.12 -0.79 2.86
N ILE A 130 -6.65 -0.05 1.87
CA ILE A 130 -7.19 1.22 1.42
C ILE A 130 -7.57 1.02 -0.04
N LEU A 131 -8.87 0.93 -0.31
CA LEU A 131 -9.42 0.76 -1.66
C LEU A 131 -9.81 2.11 -2.26
N LYS A 132 -9.39 2.35 -3.51
CA LYS A 132 -9.72 3.53 -4.31
C LYS A 132 -10.21 3.09 -5.68
N HIS A 133 -11.23 3.78 -6.19
CA HIS A 133 -11.81 3.57 -7.53
C HIS A 133 -11.65 4.82 -8.38
#